data_AF-W6JRH2-F1
#
_entry.id   AF-W6JRH2-F1
#
_cell.length_a   1.000
_cell.length_b   1.000
_cell.length_c   1.000
_cell.angle_alpha   90.00
_cell.angle_beta   90.00
_cell.angle_gamma   90.00
#
_symmetry.space_group_name_H-M   'P 1'
#
loop_
_entity.id
_entity.type
_entity.pdbx_description
1 polymer ?
#
loop_
_entity_poly.entity_id
_entity_poly.type
_entity_poly.pdbx_seq_one_letter_code
_entity_poly.pdbx_strand_id
1 'polypeptide(L)'
;MGACVFAFIEINHNDEWIIADDLVEDEDYEGKPVPKNVAPYWWGKSAYADIYELSGERGFPADLGAEMLSFIKEYWQDANRPSWLLVSELKHLQEDANGRCPAIDLTLFPDALPDSEVRLVFWADQ
;
A
#
# COMPACT_ATOMS: atom_id res chain seq x y z
N MET A 1 -18.21 11.10 -5.60
CA MET A 1 -17.05 11.20 -4.69
C MET A 1 -15.95 10.36 -5.30
N GLY A 2 -14.69 10.81 -5.27
CA GLY A 2 -13.57 10.03 -5.78
C GLY A 2 -13.19 8.96 -4.76
N ALA A 3 -12.81 7.77 -5.21
CA ALA A 3 -12.39 6.69 -4.32
C ALA A 3 -11.13 7.08 -3.53
N CYS A 4 -11.10 6.69 -2.27
CA CYS A 4 -10.02 6.95 -1.34
C CYS A 4 -9.07 5.76 -1.37
N VAL A 5 -7.85 5.91 -1.91
CA VAL A 5 -6.88 4.81 -1.92
C VAL A 5 -5.95 4.93 -0.72
N PHE A 6 -5.89 3.86 0.07
CA PHE A 6 -4.92 3.67 1.14
C PHE A 6 -3.82 2.75 0.64
N ALA A 7 -2.56 3.06 0.92
CA ALA A 7 -1.42 2.25 0.50
C ALA A 7 -0.37 2.16 1.60
N PHE A 8 0.14 0.96 1.82
CA PHE A 8 1.10 0.62 2.88
C PHE A 8 2.17 -0.29 2.31
N ILE A 9 3.38 -0.18 2.84
CA ILE A 9 4.50 -1.01 2.42
C ILE A 9 4.65 -2.13 3.46
N GLU A 10 4.72 -3.37 2.99
CA GLU A 10 5.18 -4.50 3.79
C GLU A 10 6.54 -4.98 3.29
N ILE A 11 7.37 -5.41 4.21
CA ILE A 11 8.63 -6.11 3.95
C ILE A 11 8.57 -7.52 4.47
N ASN A 12 9.19 -8.44 3.75
CA ASN A 12 9.41 -9.79 4.23
C ASN A 12 10.73 -9.81 5.02
N HIS A 13 10.62 -10.18 6.29
CA HIS A 13 11.74 -10.32 7.20
C HIS A 13 11.67 -11.70 7.86
N ASN A 14 12.56 -12.60 7.45
CA ASN A 14 12.62 -14.00 7.92
C ASN A 14 11.31 -14.79 7.69
N ASP A 15 10.80 -14.75 6.45
CA ASP A 15 9.57 -15.44 6.03
C ASP A 15 8.27 -14.89 6.67
N GLU A 16 8.35 -13.72 7.29
CA GLU A 16 7.20 -13.00 7.86
C GLU A 16 7.07 -11.62 7.22
N TRP A 17 5.88 -11.32 6.69
CA TRP A 17 5.55 -9.99 6.22
C TRP A 17 5.21 -9.08 7.40
N ILE A 18 5.91 -7.95 7.48
CA ILE A 18 5.73 -6.91 8.49
C ILE A 18 5.59 -5.56 7.82
N ILE A 19 4.98 -4.60 8.50
CA ILE A 19 4.83 -3.25 7.97
C ILE A 19 6.20 -2.57 7.93
N ALA A 20 6.56 -1.97 6.79
CA ALA A 20 7.76 -1.16 6.65
C ALA A 20 7.53 0.16 7.38
N ASP A 21 7.98 0.22 8.63
CA ASP A 21 7.39 1.13 9.60
C ASP A 21 7.93 2.57 9.60
N ASP A 22 7.02 3.46 9.98
CA ASP A 22 7.13 4.74 10.68
C ASP A 22 5.69 5.02 11.16
N LEU A 23 5.24 4.45 12.29
CA LEU A 23 3.88 4.71 12.80
C LEU A 23 3.63 6.22 12.93
N VAL A 24 2.52 6.69 12.38
CA VAL A 24 2.11 8.09 12.49
C VAL A 24 0.95 8.22 13.47
N GLU A 25 0.96 9.28 14.28
CA GLU A 25 -0.22 9.66 15.05
C GLU A 25 -1.20 10.35 14.10
N ASP A 26 -2.38 9.75 13.93
CA ASP A 26 -3.46 10.34 13.16
C ASP A 26 -4.40 11.10 14.10
N GLU A 27 -4.51 12.42 13.90
CA GLU A 27 -5.35 13.30 14.72
C GLU A 27 -6.84 12.99 14.58
N ASP A 28 -7.27 12.45 13.43
CA ASP A 28 -8.65 12.00 13.21
C ASP A 28 -8.92 10.67 13.92
N TYR A 29 -7.87 9.98 14.38
CA TYR A 29 -7.94 8.64 14.95
C TYR A 29 -7.49 8.58 16.41
N GLU A 30 -8.15 9.36 17.28
CA GLU A 30 -7.96 9.36 18.75
C GLU A 30 -6.50 9.40 19.25
N GLY A 31 -5.55 9.88 18.43
CA GLY A 31 -4.12 9.87 18.74
C GLY A 31 -3.51 8.47 18.81
N LYS A 32 -4.09 7.48 18.13
CA LYS A 32 -3.55 6.11 18.06
C LYS A 32 -2.48 6.02 16.97
N PRO A 33 -1.39 5.26 17.21
CA PRO A 33 -0.42 4.96 16.16
C PRO A 33 -1.07 4.14 15.04
N VAL A 34 -0.95 4.60 13.80
CA VAL A 34 -1.38 3.86 12.61
C VAL A 34 -0.19 3.65 11.67
N PRO A 35 -0.16 2.55 10.88
CA PRO A 35 0.79 2.37 9.80
C PRO A 35 0.85 3.60 8.89
N LYS A 36 2.05 3.97 8.46
CA LYS A 36 2.22 5.10 7.55
C LYS A 36 1.52 4.82 6.21
N ASN A 37 0.46 5.56 5.95
CA ASN A 37 -0.15 5.57 4.61
C ASN A 37 0.78 6.35 3.66
N VAL A 38 1.34 5.64 2.67
CA VAL A 38 2.24 6.24 1.67
C VAL A 38 1.49 6.98 0.56
N ALA A 39 0.16 7.02 0.61
CA ALA A 39 -0.70 7.84 -0.24
C ALA A 39 -1.34 9.03 0.53
N PRO A 40 -0.55 10.04 0.98
CA PRO A 40 -1.02 11.07 1.91
C PRO A 40 -1.88 12.19 1.30
N TYR A 41 -2.03 12.28 -0.02
CA TYR A 41 -2.83 13.34 -0.65
C TYR A 41 -4.23 12.88 -1.03
N TRP A 42 -5.19 13.73 -0.69
CA TRP A 42 -6.63 13.56 -0.86
C TRP A 42 -7.05 12.81 -2.13
N TRP A 43 -7.91 11.83 -1.87
CA TRP A 43 -8.86 11.12 -2.71
C TRP A 43 -8.92 11.58 -4.19
N GLY A 44 -8.40 10.74 -5.08
CA GLY A 44 -8.78 10.72 -6.49
C GLY A 44 -7.84 11.33 -7.54
N LYS A 45 -6.61 11.76 -7.20
CA LYS A 45 -5.60 12.22 -8.18
C LYS A 45 -4.14 11.90 -7.80
N SER A 46 -3.88 10.79 -7.12
CA SER A 46 -2.52 10.39 -6.72
C SER A 46 -1.98 9.28 -7.62
N ALA A 47 -0.65 9.19 -7.72
CA ALA A 47 0.03 8.08 -8.40
C ALA A 47 -0.47 6.70 -7.94
N TYR A 48 -0.81 6.59 -6.66
CA TYR A 48 -1.32 5.38 -6.04
C TYR A 48 -2.74 5.00 -6.49
N ALA A 49 -3.58 5.96 -6.89
CA ALA A 49 -4.88 5.66 -7.47
C ALA A 49 -4.75 5.03 -8.86
N ASP A 50 -3.86 5.55 -9.69
CA ASP A 50 -3.59 4.97 -11.02
C ASP A 50 -2.94 3.58 -10.89
N ILE A 51 -1.99 3.41 -9.96
CA ILE A 51 -1.39 2.10 -9.67
C ILE A 51 -2.43 1.11 -9.13
N TYR A 52 -3.32 1.57 -8.26
CA TYR A 52 -4.44 0.77 -7.77
C TYR A 52 -5.28 0.24 -8.94
N GLU A 53 -5.70 1.11 -9.85
CA GLU A 53 -6.48 0.72 -11.03
C GLU A 53 -5.73 -0.29 -11.90
N LEU A 54 -4.42 -0.08 -12.10
CA LEU A 54 -3.58 -0.97 -12.90
C LEU A 54 -3.33 -2.33 -12.27
N SER A 55 -3.33 -2.41 -10.93
CA SER A 55 -3.11 -3.67 -10.22
C SER A 55 -4.24 -4.69 -10.43
N GLY A 56 -5.46 -4.20 -10.67
CA GLY A 56 -6.69 -4.98 -10.60
C GLY A 56 -7.02 -5.42 -9.17
N GLU A 57 -8.29 -5.44 -8.79
CA GLU A 57 -8.75 -5.88 -7.47
C GLU A 57 -8.47 -7.37 -7.23
N ARG A 58 -7.26 -7.68 -6.75
CA ARG A 58 -6.75 -9.04 -6.57
C ARG A 58 -7.10 -9.67 -5.22
N GLY A 59 -7.68 -8.89 -4.30
CA GLY A 59 -7.81 -9.30 -2.90
C GLY A 59 -6.56 -8.94 -2.09
N PHE A 60 -6.60 -9.18 -0.77
CA PHE A 60 -5.39 -9.15 0.04
C PHE A 60 -4.47 -10.34 -0.30
N PRO A 61 -3.14 -10.21 -0.13
CA PRO A 61 -2.22 -11.34 -0.22
C PRO A 61 -2.58 -12.41 0.82
N ALA A 62 -2.39 -13.69 0.47
CA ALA A 62 -2.75 -14.81 1.33
C ALA A 62 -1.89 -14.90 2.61
N ASP A 63 -0.68 -14.35 2.53
CA ASP A 63 0.33 -14.24 3.58
C ASP A 63 0.43 -12.79 4.09
N LEU A 64 -0.70 -12.08 4.16
CA LEU A 64 -0.78 -10.74 4.75
C LEU A 64 -0.13 -10.71 6.14
N GLY A 65 0.67 -9.69 6.43
CA GLY A 65 1.32 -9.55 7.73
C GLY A 65 0.32 -9.51 8.88
N ALA A 66 0.68 -10.11 10.00
CA ALA A 66 -0.22 -10.22 11.16
C ALA A 66 -0.61 -8.83 11.70
N GLU A 67 0.31 -7.87 11.65
CA GLU A 67 0.08 -6.47 12.04
C GLU A 67 -0.92 -5.79 11.10
N MET A 68 -0.72 -5.91 9.79
CA MET A 68 -1.62 -5.36 8.77
C MET A 68 -3.03 -5.96 8.87
N LEU A 69 -3.11 -7.29 9.05
CA LEU A 69 -4.38 -7.99 9.25
C LEU A 69 -5.10 -7.51 10.51
N SER A 70 -4.37 -7.30 11.60
CA SER A 70 -4.93 -6.79 12.87
C SER A 70 -5.41 -5.36 12.70
N PHE A 71 -4.61 -4.51 12.05
CA PHE A 71 -4.95 -3.13 11.74
C PHE A 71 -6.23 -3.02 10.90
N ILE A 72 -6.33 -3.77 9.80
CA ILE A 72 -7.53 -3.77 8.95
C ILE A 72 -8.76 -4.22 9.75
N LYS A 73 -8.63 -5.26 10.58
CA LYS A 73 -9.75 -5.75 11.41
C LYS A 73 -10.20 -4.77 12.49
N GLU A 74 -9.27 -4.03 13.07
CA GLU A 74 -9.58 -3.11 14.18
C GLU A 74 -10.07 -1.76 13.66
N TYR A 75 -9.46 -1.26 12.58
CA TYR A 75 -9.55 0.13 12.18
C TYR A 75 -10.13 0.34 10.78
N TRP A 76 -10.07 -0.66 9.90
CA TRP A 76 -10.52 -0.58 8.52
C TRP A 76 -11.41 -1.77 8.13
N GLN A 77 -12.45 -2.02 8.95
CA GLN A 77 -13.39 -3.13 8.75
C GLN A 77 -14.11 -3.09 7.39
N ASP A 78 -14.14 -1.91 6.76
CA ASP A 78 -14.75 -1.64 5.45
C ASP A 78 -13.71 -1.60 4.30
N ALA A 79 -12.54 -2.22 4.44
CA ALA A 79 -11.60 -2.39 3.33
C ALA A 79 -12.22 -3.26 2.21
N ASN A 80 -12.96 -2.63 1.31
CA ASN A 80 -13.90 -3.31 0.43
C ASN A 80 -13.29 -3.77 -0.90
N ARG A 81 -12.17 -3.18 -1.31
CA ARG A 81 -11.55 -3.45 -2.60
C ARG A 81 -10.02 -3.52 -2.46
N PRO A 82 -9.49 -4.57 -1.82
CA PRO A 82 -8.05 -4.69 -1.61
C PRO A 82 -7.33 -5.22 -2.84
N SER A 83 -6.06 -4.83 -2.95
CA SER A 83 -5.11 -5.33 -3.92
C SER A 83 -3.68 -5.12 -3.40
N TRP A 84 -2.71 -5.66 -4.12
CA TRP A 84 -1.29 -5.57 -3.76
C TRP A 84 -0.40 -5.79 -5.00
N LEU A 85 0.83 -5.30 -4.91
CA LEU A 85 1.88 -5.47 -5.92
C LEU A 85 3.24 -5.64 -5.23
N LEU A 86 4.09 -6.53 -5.76
CA LEU A 86 5.51 -6.50 -5.44
C LEU A 86 6.18 -5.24 -6.02
N VAL A 87 7.30 -4.82 -5.43
CA VAL A 87 8.12 -3.73 -6.00
C VAL A 87 8.58 -4.07 -7.42
N SER A 88 8.85 -5.34 -7.72
CA SER A 88 9.22 -5.78 -9.06
C SER A 88 8.08 -5.59 -10.08
N GLU A 89 6.84 -5.93 -9.71
CA GLU A 89 5.65 -5.68 -10.54
C GLU A 89 5.41 -4.18 -10.73
N LEU A 90 5.64 -3.39 -9.68
CA LEU A 90 5.47 -1.95 -9.69
C LEU A 90 6.46 -1.25 -10.62
N LYS A 91 7.75 -1.64 -10.57
CA LYS A 91 8.78 -1.16 -11.49
C LYS A 91 8.45 -1.53 -12.93
N HIS A 92 8.03 -2.77 -13.16
CA HIS A 92 7.63 -3.22 -14.50
C HIS A 92 6.43 -2.43 -15.04
N LEU A 93 5.41 -2.16 -14.21
CA LEU A 93 4.27 -1.31 -14.57
C LEU A 93 4.70 0.12 -14.95
N GLN A 94 5.70 0.69 -14.27
CA GLN A 94 6.22 2.01 -14.60
C GLN A 94 6.99 2.03 -15.93
N GLU A 95 7.71 0.95 -16.26
CA GLU A 95 8.42 0.80 -17.53
C GLU A 95 7.44 0.58 -18.71
N ASP A 96 6.45 -0.29 -18.54
CA ASP A 96 5.53 -0.73 -19.60
C ASP A 96 4.45 0.30 -19.94
N ALA A 97 4.08 1.17 -19.02
CA ALA A 97 3.00 2.13 -19.22
C ALA A 97 3.33 3.23 -20.25
N ASN A 98 4.47 3.18 -20.96
CA ASN A 98 4.92 4.20 -21.91
C ASN A 98 4.89 5.62 -21.31
N GLY A 99 5.17 5.74 -20.00
CA GLY A 99 5.10 7.00 -19.25
C GLY A 99 3.70 7.45 -18.82
N ARG A 100 2.67 6.57 -18.90
CA ARG A 100 1.32 6.87 -18.39
C ARG A 100 1.15 6.58 -16.89
N CYS A 101 1.93 5.66 -16.32
CA CYS A 101 1.91 5.40 -14.89
C CYS A 101 2.67 6.53 -14.18
N PRO A 102 2.06 7.25 -13.23
CA PRO A 102 2.76 8.31 -12.52
C PRO A 102 3.92 7.74 -11.70
N ALA A 103 5.03 8.47 -11.66
CA ALA A 103 6.16 8.09 -10.81
C ALA A 103 5.71 8.15 -9.34
N ILE A 104 5.77 7.01 -8.65
CA ILE A 104 5.74 6.99 -7.19
C ILE A 104 7.11 7.31 -6.64
N ASP A 105 7.13 7.83 -5.43
CA ASP A 105 8.35 8.02 -4.69
C ASP A 105 8.87 6.67 -4.18
N LEU A 106 9.75 6.05 -4.96
CA LEU A 106 10.39 4.79 -4.58
C LEU A 106 11.27 4.91 -3.34
N THR A 107 11.63 6.13 -2.90
CA THR A 107 12.43 6.33 -1.68
C THR A 107 11.67 5.97 -0.40
N LEU A 108 10.35 5.77 -0.50
CA LEU A 108 9.52 5.24 0.57
C LEU A 108 9.71 3.73 0.76
N PHE A 109 10.29 3.04 -0.22
CA PHE A 109 10.58 1.62 -0.16
C PHE A 109 12.00 1.40 0.37
N PRO A 110 12.24 0.39 1.21
CA PRO A 110 13.56 0.11 1.73
C PRO A 110 14.49 -0.44 0.64
N ASP A 111 15.41 0.40 0.15
CA ASP A 111 16.41 0.07 -0.88
C ASP A 111 17.37 -1.08 -0.51
N ALA A 112 17.41 -1.46 0.77
CA ALA A 112 18.30 -2.51 1.27
C ALA A 112 17.76 -3.94 1.03
N LEU A 113 16.49 -4.08 0.60
CA LEU A 113 15.84 -5.37 0.41
C LEU A 113 15.63 -5.71 -1.07
N PRO A 114 15.64 -7.00 -1.45
CA PRO A 114 15.27 -7.42 -2.79
C PRO A 114 13.82 -7.03 -3.11
N ASP A 115 13.54 -6.72 -4.38
CA ASP A 115 12.19 -6.35 -4.85
C ASP A 115 11.11 -7.43 -4.60
N SER A 116 11.51 -8.69 -4.39
CA SER A 116 10.62 -9.80 -4.00
C SER A 116 10.21 -9.75 -2.52
N GLU A 117 11.00 -9.08 -1.69
CA GLU A 117 10.80 -8.99 -0.25
C GLU A 117 10.09 -7.69 0.15
N VAL A 118 9.61 -6.92 -0.82
CA VAL A 118 8.92 -5.66 -0.57
C VAL A 118 7.66 -5.61 -1.42
N ARG A 119 6.53 -5.31 -0.79
CA ARG A 119 5.24 -5.18 -1.46
C ARG A 119 4.48 -3.96 -1.00
N LEU A 120 3.68 -3.43 -1.91
CA LEU A 120 2.70 -2.41 -1.61
C LEU A 120 1.34 -3.11 -1.46
N VAL A 121 0.70 -2.93 -0.31
CA VAL A 121 -0.67 -3.39 -0.02
C VAL A 121 -1.57 -2.16 0.01
N PHE A 122 -2.69 -2.21 -0.70
CA PHE A 122 -3.57 -1.07 -0.82
C PHE A 122 -5.03 -1.47 -0.97
N TRP A 123 -5.94 -0.56 -0.62
CA TRP A 123 -7.37 -0.73 -0.84
C TRP A 123 -8.04 0.61 -1.12
N ALA A 124 -9.18 0.55 -1.79
CA ALA A 124 -10.03 1.71 -2.03
C ALA A 124 -11.28 1.70 -1.14
N ASP A 125 -11.64 2.86 -0.60
CA ASP A 125 -12.97 3.12 -0.02
C ASP A 125 -14.03 3.30 -1.13
N GLN A 126 -15.32 3.06 -0.82
CA GLN A 126 -16.45 3.08 -1.77
C GLN A 126 -16.78 4.47 -2.32
#